data_AF-B8AAQ3-F1
#
_entry.id   AF-B8AAQ3-F1
#
_cell.length_a   1.000
_cell.length_b   1.000
_cell.length_c   1.000
_cell.angle_alpha   90.00
_cell.angle_beta   90.00
_cell.angle_gamma   90.00
#
_symmetry.space_group_name_H-M   'P 1'
#
loop_
_entity.id
_entity.type
_entity.pdbx_description
1 polymer ?
#
loop_
_entity_poly.entity_id
_entity_poly.type
_entity_poly.pdbx_seq_one_letter_code
_entity_poly.pdbx_strand_id
1 'polypeptide(L)' 'MFKIIKEMLPPDVRVARDAQDLLVECCVEFINLLSSESNEVCSREDKKTIAPEHVLRALQLCLSFPEY' A
#
# COMPACT_ATOMS: atom_id res chain seq x y z
N MET A 1 -8.76 5.80 9.03
CA MET A 1 -7.49 5.16 9.44
C MET A 1 -7.34 4.99 10.96
N PHE A 2 -7.62 6.00 11.79
CA PHE A 2 -7.52 5.90 13.26
C PHE A 2 -8.24 4.70 13.91
N LYS A 3 -9.39 4.26 13.39
CA LYS A 3 -10.08 3.05 13.86
C LYS A 3 -9.29 1.77 13.59
N ILE A 4 -8.76 1.61 12.37
CA ILE A 4 -7.95 0.44 11.97
C ILE A 4 -6.70 0.34 12.85
N ILE A 5 -6.00 1.45 13.08
CA ILE A 5 -4.80 1.47 13.95
C ILE A 5 -5.17 1.05 15.38
N LYS A 6 -6.29 1.53 15.92
CA LYS A 6 -6.76 1.18 17.26
C LYS A 6 -7.31 -0.25 17.36
N GLU A 7 -7.84 -0.82 16.29
CA GLU A 7 -8.30 -2.21 16.24
C GLU A 7 -7.12 -3.20 16.10
N MET A 8 -6.02 -2.77 15.47
CA MET A 8 -4.79 -3.56 15.35
C MET A 8 -3.89 -3.48 16.58
N LEU A 9 -4.12 -2.51 17.46
CA LEU A 9 -3.32 -2.31 18.66
C LEU A 9 -4.05 -2.82 19.92
N PRO A 10 -3.30 -3.35 20.91
CA PRO A 10 -3.89 -3.69 22.20
C PRO A 10 -4.49 -2.44 22.85
N PRO A 11 -5.59 -2.58 23.61
CA PRO A 11 -6.33 -1.46 24.20
C PRO A 11 -5.51 -0.58 25.15
N ASP A 12 -4.36 -1.06 25.63
CA ASP A 12 -3.46 -0.32 26.54
C ASP A 12 -2.35 0.47 25.81
N VAL A 13 -2.25 0.37 24.49
CA VAL A 13 -1.22 1.07 23.72
C VAL A 13 -1.73 2.42 23.26
N ARG A 14 -1.08 3.49 23.73
CA ARG A 14 -1.30 4.86 23.23
C ARG A 14 -0.30 5.18 22.14
N VAL A 15 -0.80 5.50 20.95
CA VAL A 15 0.02 6.01 19.85
C VAL A 15 0.05 7.53 19.92
N ALA A 16 1.23 8.13 19.72
CA ALA A 16 1.38 9.57 19.57
C ALA A 16 0.56 10.08 18.35
N ARG A 17 0.06 11.32 18.40
CA ARG A 17 -0.68 11.90 17.27
C ARG A 17 0.20 11.99 16.02
N ASP A 18 1.43 12.46 16.18
CA ASP A 18 2.41 12.59 15.09
C ASP A 18 2.68 11.25 14.39
N ALA A 19 2.74 10.14 15.14
CA ALA A 19 2.91 8.81 14.56
C ALA A 19 1.66 8.34 13.79
N GLN A 20 0.46 8.75 14.23
CA GLN A 20 -0.77 8.45 13.50
C GLN A 20 -0.86 9.26 12.20
N ASP A 21 -0.46 10.53 12.23
CA ASP A 21 -0.42 11.37 11.03
C ASP A 21 0.62 10.84 10.02
N LEU A 22 1.80 10.45 10.50
CA LEU A 22 2.83 9.79 9.67
C LEU A 22 2.31 8.49 9.02
N LEU A 23 1.56 7.67 9.76
CA LEU A 23 0.95 6.46 9.21
C LEU A 23 -0.08 6.78 8.13
N VAL A 24 -0.86 7.85 8.30
CA VAL A 24 -1.83 8.30 7.29
C VAL A 24 -1.11 8.74 6.03
N GLU A 25 -0.07 9.57 6.16
CA GLU A 25 0.76 10.01 5.03
C GLU A 25 1.41 8.83 4.31
N CYS A 26 1.96 7.87 5.06
CA CYS A 26 2.54 6.66 4.51
C CYS A 26 1.52 5.81 3.75
N CYS A 27 0.29 5.65 4.26
CA CYS A 27 -0.77 4.93 3.54
C CYS A 27 -1.18 5.62 2.24
N VAL A 28 -1.21 6.96 2.24
CA VAL A 28 -1.50 7.74 1.03
C VAL A 28 -0.38 7.57 0.00
N GLU A 29 0.88 7.68 0.45
CA GLU A 29 2.04 7.46 -0.40
C GLU A 29 2.09 6.02 -0.94
N PHE A 30 1.74 5.03 -0.12
CA PHE A 30 1.64 3.63 -0.53
C PHE A 30 0.63 3.41 -1.65
N ILE A 31 -0.55 4.05 -1.59
CA ILE A 31 -1.56 3.96 -2.66
C ILE A 31 -1.03 4.61 -3.94
N ASN A 32 -0.34 5.75 -3.84
CA ASN A 32 0.27 6.42 -4.98
C ASN A 32 1.37 5.56 -5.61
N LEU A 33 2.25 4.98 -4.80
CA LEU A 33 3.30 4.06 -5.23
C LEU A 33 2.69 2.84 -5.93
N LEU A 34 1.70 2.19 -5.32
CA LEU A 34 1.04 1.02 -5.89
C LEU A 34 0.35 1.35 -7.23
N SER A 35 -0.26 2.52 -7.34
CA SER A 35 -0.87 3.00 -8.58
C SER A 35 0.18 3.22 -9.66
N SER A 36 1.34 3.79 -9.31
CA SER A 36 2.47 4.00 -10.21
C SER A 36 3.04 2.65 -10.70
N GLU A 37 3.31 1.72 -9.80
CA GLU A 37 3.81 0.39 -10.13
C GLU A 37 2.82 -0.39 -11.00
N SER A 38 1.52 -0.33 -10.68
CA SER A 38 0.46 -0.96 -11.49
C SER A 38 0.41 -0.37 -12.89
N ASN A 39 0.60 0.94 -13.02
CA ASN A 39 0.65 1.63 -14.30
C ASN A 39 1.91 1.24 -15.09
N GLU A 40 3.06 1.09 -14.43
CA GLU A 40 4.31 0.67 -15.07
C GLU A 40 4.21 -0.78 -15.57
N VAL A 41 3.67 -1.71 -14.76
CA VAL A 41 3.40 -3.10 -15.19
C VAL A 41 2.46 -3.12 -16.38
N CYS A 42 1.37 -2.35 -16.33
CA CYS A 42 0.42 -2.24 -17.43
C CYS A 42 1.07 -1.70 -18.72
N SER A 43 1.93 -0.69 -18.59
CA SER A 43 2.67 -0.10 -19.71
C SER A 43 3.71 -1.06 -20.29
N ARG A 44 4.33 -1.91 -19.46
CA ARG A 44 5.28 -2.95 -19.91
C ARG A 44 4.58 -4.08 -20.68
N GLU A 45 3.31 -4.35 -20.38
CA GLU A 45 2.49 -5.32 -21.12
C GLU A 45 1.78 -4.71 -22.36
N ASP A 46 2.08 -3.45 -22.71
CA ASP A 46 1.44 -2.73 -23.84
C ASP A 46 -0.11 -2.67 -23.75
N LYS A 47 -0.65 -2.81 -22.53
CA LYS A 47 -2.08 -2.75 -22.24
C LYS A 47 -2.47 -1.32 -21.85
N LYS A 48 -3.61 -0.83 -22.36
CA LYS A 48 -4.18 0.49 -22.04
C LYS A 48 -5.12 0.49 -20.83
N THR A 49 -5.32 -0.67 -20.21
CA THR A 49 -6.27 -0.85 -19.11
C THR A 49 -5.61 -1.62 -17.97
N ILE A 50 -5.62 -1.04 -16.77
CA ILE A 50 -5.11 -1.69 -15.57
C ILE A 50 -6.08 -2.82 -15.21
N ALA A 51 -5.67 -4.05 -15.46
CA ALA A 51 -6.38 -5.24 -15.03
C ALA A 51 -5.99 -5.59 -13.57
N PRO A 52 -6.85 -6.32 -12.83
CA PRO A 52 -6.54 -6.74 -11.46
C PRO A 52 -5.27 -7.60 -11.35
N GLU A 53 -4.87 -8.28 -12.44
CA GLU A 53 -3.60 -9.01 -12.54
C GLU A 53 -2.37 -8.09 -12.42
N HIS A 54 -2.43 -6.87 -12.99
CA HIS A 54 -1.33 -5.90 -12.89
C HIS A 54 -1.20 -5.36 -11.48
N VAL A 55 -2.33 -5.16 -10.78
CA VAL A 55 -2.33 -4.71 -9.38
C VAL A 55 -1.76 -5.80 -8.46
N LEU A 56 -2.09 -7.07 -8.69
CA LEU A 56 -1.48 -8.19 -7.95
C LEU A 56 0.02 -8.27 -8.18
N ARG A 57 0.48 -8.04 -9.41
CA ARG A 57 1.91 -8.04 -9.74
C ARG A 57 2.65 -6.84 -9.15
N ALA A 58 2.03 -5.66 -9.19
CA ALA A 58 2.53 -4.45 -8.54
C ALA A 58 2.57 -4.59 -7.02
N LEU A 59 1.56 -5.25 -6.42
CA LEU A 59 1.58 -5.61 -5.00
C LEU A 59 2.74 -6.55 -4.68
N GLN A 60 3.00 -7.59 -5.49
CA GLN A 60 4.16 -8.47 -5.32
C GLN A 60 5.49 -7.70 -5.40
N LEU A 61 5.61 -6.75 -6.33
CA LEU A 61 6.80 -5.91 -6.48
C LEU A 61 6.97 -4.93 -5.31
N CYS A 62 5.93 -4.20 -4.93
CA CYS A 62 5.93 -3.25 -3.81
C CYS A 62 6.19 -3.94 -2.47
N LEU A 63 5.51 -5.06 -2.19
CA LEU A 63 5.61 -5.75 -0.90
C LEU A 63 6.94 -6.48 -0.75
N SER A 64 7.69 -6.70 -1.84
CA SER A 64 9.01 -7.35 -1.87
C SER A 64 9.22 -8.37 -0.74
N PHE A 65 8.25 -9.27 -0.59
CA PHE A 65 8.54 -10.60 -0.09
C PHE A 65 9.05 -11.35 -1.32
N PRO A 66 10.37 -11.58 -1.47
CA PRO A 66 10.80 -12.71 -2.27
C PRO A 66 10.10 -13.93 -1.65
N GLU A 67 9.11 -14.45 -2.35
CA GLU A 67 8.41 -15.67 -1.96
C GLU A 67 9.49 -16.74 -1.69
N TYR A 68 9.44 -17.34 -0.50
CA TYR A 68 10.15 -18.57 -0.17
C TYR A 68 9.41 -19.75 -0.80
#